data_AF-A0A1D2U1W7-F1
#
_entry.id   AF-A0A1D2U1W7-F1
#
_cell.length_a   1.000
_cell.length_b   1.000
_cell.length_c   1.000
_cell.angle_alpha   90.00
_cell.angle_beta   90.00
_cell.angle_gamma   90.00
#
_symmetry.space_group_name_H-M   'P 1'
#
loop_
_entity.id
_entity.type
_entity.pdbx_description
1 polymer ?
#
loop_
_entity_poly.entity_id
_entity_poly.type
_entity_poly.pdbx_seq_one_letter_code
_entity_poly.pdbx_strand_id
1 'polypeptide(L)'
;MSTADTMNPFKAAVHNGVQTYYGTADDRVRSIERFDRAQCEAALKLPGLQKTVEQAARRRLRYFDKVATVLHFEDHGQDFLRWELDAKGLVIGCEPFQGFVWKGKRVIGHEGLRPGDIVRYHSRGESTSGGCIRYPLQDVERMKGSAA
;
A
#
# COMPACT_ATOMS: atom_id res chain seq x y z
N MET A 1 16.59 14.08 -28.01
CA MET A 1 16.12 12.93 -27.24
C MET A 1 14.97 13.42 -26.36
N SER A 2 13.73 13.08 -26.71
CA SER A 2 12.54 13.62 -26.02
C SER A 2 12.39 13.04 -24.62
N THR A 3 12.10 13.92 -23.68
CA THR A 3 11.85 13.70 -22.24
C THR A 3 10.74 12.71 -21.90
N ALA A 4 10.04 12.15 -22.91
CA ALA A 4 8.99 11.16 -22.74
C ALA A 4 9.52 9.72 -22.54
N ASP A 5 10.77 9.44 -22.91
CA ASP A 5 11.35 8.10 -22.78
C ASP A 5 11.75 7.77 -21.32
N THR A 6 11.68 8.75 -20.41
CA THR A 6 12.12 8.63 -19.00
C THR A 6 11.01 8.18 -18.04
N MET A 7 9.74 8.05 -18.46
CA MET A 7 8.61 7.79 -17.54
C MET A 7 7.72 6.62 -17.93
N ASN A 8 8.27 5.55 -18.53
CA ASN A 8 7.53 4.30 -18.62
C ASN A 8 7.80 3.43 -17.37
N PRO A 9 6.88 3.37 -16.39
CA PRO A 9 7.07 2.59 -15.15
C PRO A 9 7.10 1.07 -15.40
N PHE A 10 6.79 0.63 -16.61
CA PHE A 10 6.88 -0.78 -17.01
C PHE A 10 8.24 -1.17 -17.62
N LYS A 11 9.23 -0.27 -17.59
CA LYS A 11 10.64 -0.61 -17.85
C LYS A 11 11.17 -1.43 -16.67
N ALA A 12 11.57 -2.67 -16.96
CA ALA A 12 12.22 -3.53 -15.96
C ALA A 12 13.74 -3.27 -15.93
N ALA A 13 14.51 -4.08 -15.22
CA ALA A 13 15.96 -3.91 -15.14
C ALA A 13 16.64 -4.08 -16.52
N VAL A 14 17.77 -3.39 -16.72
CA VAL A 14 18.63 -3.66 -17.87
C VAL A 14 19.36 -4.98 -17.61
N HIS A 15 19.28 -5.91 -18.55
CA HIS A 15 19.99 -7.18 -18.48
C HIS A 15 20.95 -7.29 -19.68
N ASN A 16 22.26 -7.43 -19.41
CA ASN A 16 23.31 -7.47 -20.44
C ASN A 16 23.26 -6.28 -21.42
N GLY A 17 23.00 -5.07 -20.91
CA GLY A 17 22.87 -3.86 -21.73
C GLY A 17 21.55 -3.73 -22.49
N VAL A 18 20.63 -4.69 -22.39
CA VAL A 18 19.31 -4.66 -23.03
C VAL A 18 18.24 -4.25 -22.03
N GLN A 19 17.49 -3.21 -22.38
CA GLN A 19 16.33 -2.76 -21.60
C GLN A 19 15.22 -3.82 -21.68
N THR A 20 14.89 -4.44 -20.55
CA THR A 20 13.76 -5.38 -20.48
C THR A 20 12.46 -4.65 -20.12
N TYR A 21 11.33 -5.27 -20.47
CA TYR A 21 9.99 -4.71 -20.26
C TYR A 21 9.06 -5.79 -19.75
N TYR A 22 8.02 -5.38 -19.02
CA TYR A 22 6.88 -6.27 -18.77
C TYR A 22 6.15 -6.53 -20.09
N GLY A 23 6.29 -7.76 -20.59
CA GLY A 23 5.93 -8.15 -21.94
C GLY A 23 4.43 -8.34 -22.14
N THR A 24 3.70 -8.77 -21.10
CA THR A 24 2.26 -9.06 -21.19
C THR A 24 1.41 -8.08 -20.37
N ALA A 25 0.11 -8.05 -20.67
CA ALA A 25 -0.86 -7.30 -19.89
C ALA A 25 -0.89 -7.76 -18.42
N ASP A 26 -0.79 -9.08 -18.20
CA ASP A 26 -0.79 -9.69 -16.87
C ASP A 26 0.46 -9.30 -16.08
N ASP A 27 1.63 -9.32 -16.71
CA ASP A 27 2.88 -8.85 -16.07
C ASP A 27 2.76 -7.41 -15.62
N ARG A 28 2.19 -6.53 -16.46
CA ARG A 28 1.97 -5.12 -16.12
C ARG A 28 0.99 -4.96 -14.95
N VAL A 29 -0.09 -5.75 -14.92
CA VAL A 29 -1.04 -5.76 -13.81
C VAL A 29 -0.36 -6.19 -12.50
N ARG A 30 0.45 -7.25 -12.53
CA ARG A 30 1.21 -7.71 -11.36
C ARG A 30 2.21 -6.67 -10.87
N SER A 31 2.88 -5.97 -11.78
CA SER A 31 3.82 -4.90 -11.43
C SER A 31 3.16 -3.73 -10.71
N ILE A 32 1.95 -3.36 -11.12
CA ILE A 32 1.19 -2.26 -10.49
C ILE A 32 0.95 -2.50 -8.99
N GLU A 33 0.89 -3.75 -8.53
CA GLU A 33 0.73 -4.05 -7.11
C GLU A 33 1.86 -3.47 -6.26
N ARG A 34 3.06 -3.34 -6.85
CA ARG A 34 4.26 -2.80 -6.20
C ARG A 34 4.54 -1.34 -6.56
N PHE A 35 3.74 -0.75 -7.44
CA PHE A 35 3.93 0.64 -7.84
C PHE A 35 3.57 1.60 -6.72
N ASP A 36 4.34 2.68 -6.62
CA ASP A 36 3.98 3.88 -5.86
C ASP A 36 2.94 4.73 -6.62
N ARG A 37 2.52 5.85 -6.01
CA ARG A 37 1.54 6.77 -6.59
C ARG A 37 2.04 7.38 -7.91
N ALA A 38 3.28 7.83 -7.96
CA ALA A 38 3.85 8.51 -9.12
C ALA A 38 3.98 7.56 -10.32
N GLN A 39 4.40 6.31 -10.08
CA GLN A 39 4.46 5.25 -11.09
C GLN A 39 3.07 4.91 -11.63
N CYS A 40 2.04 4.85 -10.78
CA CYS A 40 0.66 4.64 -11.23
C CYS A 40 0.15 5.80 -12.10
N GLU A 41 0.43 7.05 -11.72
CA GLU A 41 0.08 8.24 -12.52
C GLU A 41 0.83 8.30 -13.85
N ALA A 42 2.11 7.92 -13.86
CA ALA A 42 2.91 7.81 -15.07
C ALA A 42 2.37 6.72 -16.01
N ALA A 43 1.97 5.56 -15.47
CA ALA A 43 1.38 4.48 -16.25
C ALA A 43 0.13 4.94 -17.03
N LEU A 44 -0.76 5.71 -16.38
CA LEU A 44 -1.98 6.24 -16.99
C LEU A 44 -1.74 7.26 -18.12
N LYS A 45 -0.54 7.84 -18.22
CA LYS A 45 -0.16 8.78 -19.28
C LYS A 45 0.38 8.07 -20.53
N LEU A 46 0.60 6.75 -20.50
CA LEU A 46 1.13 6.02 -21.63
C LEU A 46 0.08 5.90 -22.76
N PRO A 47 0.41 6.27 -24.00
CA PRO A 47 -0.48 6.08 -25.14
C PRO A 47 -0.68 4.58 -25.42
N GLY A 48 -1.89 4.19 -25.79
CA GLY A 48 -2.21 2.80 -26.12
C GLY A 48 -2.19 1.84 -24.93
N LEU A 49 -2.33 2.33 -23.70
CA LEU A 49 -2.43 1.49 -22.51
C LEU A 49 -3.65 0.56 -22.59
N GLN A 50 -3.44 -0.72 -22.30
CA GLN A 50 -4.52 -1.71 -22.28
C GLN A 50 -5.50 -1.40 -21.16
N LYS A 51 -6.82 -1.51 -21.43
CA LYS A 51 -7.89 -1.18 -20.46
C LYS A 51 -7.75 -1.91 -19.13
N THR A 52 -7.32 -3.17 -19.14
CA THR A 52 -7.10 -3.96 -17.91
C THR A 52 -5.98 -3.39 -17.05
N VAL A 53 -4.88 -2.96 -17.68
CA VAL A 53 -3.74 -2.32 -17.01
C VAL A 53 -4.13 -0.93 -16.49
N GLU A 54 -4.89 -0.17 -17.27
CA GLU A 54 -5.44 1.13 -16.85
C GLU A 54 -6.32 0.98 -15.59
N GLN A 55 -7.25 0.02 -15.61
CA GLN A 55 -8.13 -0.25 -14.47
C GLN A 55 -7.35 -0.68 -13.22
N ALA A 56 -6.29 -1.48 -13.38
CA ALA A 56 -5.40 -1.87 -12.29
C ALA A 56 -4.70 -0.65 -11.68
N ALA A 57 -4.13 0.25 -12.50
CA ALA A 57 -3.47 1.46 -12.03
C ALA A 57 -4.45 2.38 -11.28
N ARG A 58 -5.65 2.59 -11.83
CA ARG A 58 -6.71 3.37 -11.15
C ARG A 58 -7.15 2.74 -9.83
N ARG A 59 -7.24 1.39 -9.77
CA ARG A 59 -7.56 0.68 -8.52
C ARG A 59 -6.49 0.90 -7.46
N ARG A 60 -5.21 0.89 -7.85
CA ARG A 60 -4.09 1.16 -6.95
C ARG A 60 -4.07 2.62 -6.48
N LEU A 61 -4.38 3.59 -7.33
CA LEU A 61 -4.55 4.99 -6.89
C LEU A 61 -5.67 5.14 -5.87
N ARG A 62 -6.85 4.55 -6.12
CA ARG A 62 -7.94 4.53 -5.14
C ARG A 62 -7.58 3.84 -3.82
N TYR A 63 -6.62 2.92 -3.84
CA TYR A 63 -6.09 2.33 -2.62
C TYR A 63 -5.30 3.37 -1.83
N PHE A 64 -4.37 4.08 -2.47
CA PHE A 64 -3.60 5.15 -1.83
C PHE A 64 -4.50 6.26 -1.28
N ASP A 65 -5.55 6.64 -2.01
CA ASP A 65 -6.50 7.67 -1.54
C ASP A 65 -7.31 7.21 -0.31
N LYS A 66 -7.41 5.89 -0.06
CA LYS A 66 -8.03 5.37 1.16
C LYS A 66 -7.09 5.35 2.36
N VAL A 67 -5.79 5.28 2.15
CA VAL A 67 -4.80 5.21 3.23
C VAL A 67 -4.77 6.57 3.94
N ALA A 68 -5.22 6.58 5.20
CA ALA A 68 -5.23 7.77 6.03
C ALA A 68 -4.13 7.76 7.09
N THR A 69 -3.71 6.58 7.54
CA THR A 69 -2.69 6.44 8.58
C THR A 69 -1.83 5.21 8.30
N VAL A 70 -0.52 5.34 8.47
CA VAL A 70 0.44 4.25 8.37
C VAL A 70 1.07 4.06 9.74
N LEU A 71 0.97 2.84 10.26
CA LEU A 71 1.57 2.43 11.51
C LEU A 71 2.84 1.64 11.21
N HIS A 72 3.96 2.07 11.79
CA HIS A 72 5.23 1.35 11.75
C HIS A 72 5.47 0.72 13.10
N PHE A 73 5.73 -0.58 13.12
CA PHE A 73 6.01 -1.34 14.33
C PHE A 73 7.52 -1.53 14.49
N GLU A 74 8.00 -1.54 15.73
CA GLU A 74 9.37 -1.95 15.99
C GLU A 74 9.60 -3.39 15.55
N ASP A 75 10.78 -3.70 15.01
CA ASP A 75 11.13 -5.06 14.62
C ASP A 75 11.58 -5.89 15.83
N HIS A 76 10.73 -6.83 16.25
CA HIS A 76 10.98 -7.83 17.28
C HIS A 76 10.89 -9.25 16.68
N GLY A 77 11.16 -9.40 15.38
CA GLY A 77 11.12 -10.68 14.67
C GLY A 77 9.72 -11.17 14.29
N GLN A 78 8.72 -10.28 14.30
CA GLN A 78 7.38 -10.59 13.82
C GLN A 78 7.27 -10.51 12.28
N ASP A 79 6.25 -11.16 11.72
CA ASP A 79 6.06 -11.26 10.27
C ASP A 79 5.53 -9.96 9.59
N PHE A 80 5.25 -8.90 10.36
CA PHE A 80 4.73 -7.63 9.86
C PHE A 80 5.40 -6.44 10.54
N LEU A 81 5.74 -5.41 9.78
CA LEU A 81 6.36 -4.19 10.29
C LEU A 81 5.53 -2.94 10.01
N ARG A 82 4.51 -3.06 9.17
CA ARG A 82 3.77 -1.91 8.67
C ARG A 82 2.31 -2.24 8.45
N TRP A 83 1.41 -1.44 9.03
CA TRP A 83 -0.02 -1.48 8.72
C TRP A 83 -0.46 -0.17 8.06
N GLU A 84 -1.34 -0.28 7.08
CA GLU A 84 -2.00 0.87 6.47
C GLU A 84 -3.47 0.84 6.86
N LEU A 85 -3.94 1.94 7.43
CA LEU A 85 -5.30 2.13 7.91
C LEU A 85 -6.07 3.08 7.00
N ASP A 86 -7.36 2.82 6.83
CA ASP A 86 -8.28 3.81 6.29
C ASP A 86 -8.65 4.90 7.31
N ALA A 87 -9.40 5.91 6.86
CA ALA A 87 -9.85 7.01 7.72
C ALA A 87 -10.69 6.58 8.94
N LYS A 88 -11.21 5.35 8.95
CA LYS A 88 -12.02 4.78 10.05
C LYS A 88 -11.20 3.83 10.94
N GLY A 89 -9.90 3.72 10.70
CA GLY A 89 -9.01 2.80 11.41
C GLY A 89 -9.12 1.34 10.96
N LEU A 90 -9.70 1.06 9.79
CA LEU A 90 -9.71 -0.29 9.23
C LEU A 90 -8.35 -0.61 8.62
N VAL A 91 -7.76 -1.75 8.97
CA VAL A 91 -6.54 -2.24 8.35
C VAL A 91 -6.83 -2.64 6.90
N ILE A 92 -6.28 -1.91 5.94
CA ILE A 92 -6.40 -2.17 4.50
C ILE A 92 -5.10 -2.70 3.88
N GLY A 93 -3.96 -2.42 4.53
CA GLY A 93 -2.63 -2.87 4.15
C GLY A 93 -1.87 -3.47 5.32
N CYS A 94 -1.01 -4.45 5.03
CA CYS A 94 -0.11 -5.07 6.01
C CYS A 94 1.07 -5.67 5.26
N GLU A 95 2.29 -5.30 5.67
CA GLU A 95 3.55 -5.68 5.04
C GLU A 95 4.61 -6.03 6.11
N PRO A 96 5.59 -6.90 5.81
CA PRO A 96 5.71 -7.66 4.56
C PRO A 96 4.74 -8.85 4.42
N PHE A 97 4.31 -9.47 5.53
CA PHE A 97 3.48 -10.68 5.48
C PHE A 97 2.19 -10.57 6.29
N GLN A 98 1.46 -11.69 6.35
CA GLN A 98 0.22 -11.87 7.13
C GLN A 98 -0.92 -10.89 6.79
N GLY A 99 -0.93 -10.29 5.60
CA GLY A 99 -2.03 -9.42 5.18
C GLY A 99 -3.41 -10.08 5.23
N PHE A 100 -3.49 -11.39 5.00
CA PHE A 100 -4.74 -12.15 5.15
C PHE A 100 -5.27 -12.19 6.60
N VAL A 101 -4.37 -12.16 7.59
CA VAL A 101 -4.72 -12.22 9.03
C VAL A 101 -5.19 -10.85 9.52
N TRP A 102 -4.53 -9.78 9.06
CA TRP A 102 -4.71 -8.44 9.63
C TRP A 102 -5.68 -7.56 8.86
N LYS A 103 -5.78 -7.70 7.54
CA LYS A 103 -6.69 -6.89 6.73
C LYS A 103 -8.15 -7.12 7.13
N GLY A 104 -8.88 -6.03 7.33
CA GLY A 104 -10.27 -6.01 7.77
C GLY A 104 -10.48 -5.93 9.28
N LYS A 105 -9.41 -5.99 10.09
CA LYS A 105 -9.47 -5.66 11.53
C LYS A 105 -9.57 -4.15 11.73
N ARG A 106 -10.18 -3.71 12.84
CA ARG A 106 -10.32 -2.29 13.16
C ARG A 106 -9.44 -1.91 14.34
N VAL A 107 -8.57 -0.93 14.17
CA VAL A 107 -7.72 -0.38 15.24
C VAL A 107 -8.55 0.55 16.12
N ILE A 108 -8.46 0.33 17.44
CA ILE A 108 -9.18 1.11 18.44
C ILE A 108 -8.37 2.36 18.77
N GLY A 109 -9.02 3.53 18.77
CA GLY A 109 -8.36 4.80 19.14
C GLY A 109 -7.24 5.22 18.18
N HIS A 110 -7.30 4.80 16.91
CA HIS A 110 -6.22 5.00 15.93
C HIS A 110 -5.78 6.47 15.77
N GLU A 111 -6.69 7.43 15.97
CA GLU A 111 -6.41 8.86 15.87
C GLU A 111 -5.39 9.34 16.93
N GLY A 112 -5.39 8.72 18.10
CA GLY A 112 -4.57 9.11 19.25
C GLY A 112 -3.21 8.41 19.36
N LEU A 113 -2.93 7.42 18.50
CA LEU A 113 -1.72 6.59 18.59
C LEU A 113 -0.44 7.39 18.37
N ARG A 114 0.59 7.05 19.14
CA ARG A 114 1.93 7.65 19.12
C ARG A 114 3.01 6.58 19.09
N PRO A 115 4.25 6.94 18.68
CA PRO A 115 5.40 6.07 18.90
C PRO A 115 5.48 5.59 20.37
N GLY A 116 5.76 4.31 20.58
CA GLY A 116 5.76 3.63 21.86
C GLY A 116 4.42 2.98 22.26
N ASP A 117 3.30 3.35 21.62
CA ASP A 117 1.99 2.81 21.97
C ASP A 117 1.79 1.36 21.50
N ILE A 118 0.95 0.63 22.24
CA ILE A 118 0.51 -0.72 21.92
C ILE A 118 -0.82 -0.66 21.14
N VAL A 119 -0.85 -1.28 19.96
CA VAL A 119 -2.03 -1.25 19.09
C VAL A 119 -3.09 -2.24 19.57
N ARG A 120 -4.31 -1.75 19.83
CA ARG A 120 -5.48 -2.59 20.12
C ARG A 120 -6.41 -2.65 18.91
N TYR A 121 -7.06 -3.80 18.70
CA TYR A 121 -7.95 -3.99 17.55
C TYR A 121 -9.18 -4.82 17.87
N HIS A 122 -10.25 -4.64 17.09
CA HIS A 122 -11.41 -5.53 17.03
C HIS A 122 -11.28 -6.53 15.88
N SER A 123 -11.67 -7.78 16.12
CA SER A 123 -11.76 -8.81 15.08
C SER A 123 -12.95 -8.55 14.16
N ARG A 124 -12.91 -9.19 12.99
CA ARG A 124 -13.96 -9.05 11.98
C ARG A 124 -15.26 -9.70 12.48
N GLY A 125 -16.31 -8.90 12.64
CA GLY A 125 -17.68 -9.38 12.89
C GLY A 125 -18.20 -9.25 14.33
N GLU A 126 -17.32 -9.09 15.33
CA GLU A 126 -17.73 -8.91 16.73
C GLU A 126 -16.96 -7.79 17.41
N SER A 127 -17.71 -6.86 18.01
CA SER A 127 -17.20 -5.73 18.80
C SER A 127 -16.56 -6.15 20.13
N THR A 128 -16.80 -7.37 20.61
CA THR A 128 -16.29 -7.90 21.88
C THR A 128 -15.03 -8.75 21.75
N SER A 129 -14.77 -9.29 20.57
CA SER A 129 -13.65 -10.20 20.30
C SER A 129 -12.46 -9.40 19.77
N GLY A 130 -11.70 -8.77 20.68
CA GLY A 130 -10.55 -7.93 20.37
C GLY A 130 -9.21 -8.50 20.83
N GLY A 131 -8.12 -7.87 20.40
CA GLY A 131 -6.76 -8.23 20.82
C GLY A 131 -5.82 -7.02 20.85
N CYS A 132 -4.59 -7.25 21.26
CA CYS A 132 -3.51 -6.27 21.15
C CYS A 132 -2.32 -6.84 20.39
N ILE A 133 -1.62 -5.98 19.66
CA ILE A 133 -0.30 -6.25 19.09
C ILE A 133 0.73 -5.96 20.17
N ARG A 134 1.52 -6.96 20.55
CA ARG A 134 2.48 -6.83 21.66
C ARG A 134 3.69 -5.96 21.31
N TYR A 135 3.84 -5.60 20.05
CA TYR A 135 4.96 -4.80 19.54
C TYR A 135 4.57 -3.33 19.57
N PRO A 136 5.38 -2.46 20.21
CA PRO A 136 5.12 -1.03 20.24
C PRO A 136 5.29 -0.43 18.84
N LEU A 137 4.62 0.71 18.64
CA LEU A 137 4.78 1.49 17.43
C LEU A 137 6.14 2.17 17.42
N GLN A 138 6.90 1.98 16.35
CA GLN A 138 8.09 2.77 16.07
C GLN A 138 7.72 4.16 15.55
N ASP A 139 6.71 4.25 14.67
CA ASP A 139 6.27 5.52 14.08
C ASP A 139 4.79 5.49 13.64
N VAL A 140 4.18 6.68 13.50
CA VAL A 140 2.80 6.87 13.05
C VAL A 140 2.73 8.01 12.04
N GLU A 141 2.64 7.65 10.76
CA GLU A 141 2.46 8.61 9.67
C GLU A 141 0.98 8.87 9.44
N ARG A 142 0.56 10.14 9.50
CA ARG A 142 -0.81 10.54 9.19
C ARG A 142 -0.82 11.21 7.82
N MET A 143 -1.54 10.63 6.88
CA MET A 143 -1.73 11.21 5.56
C MET A 143 -2.71 12.37 5.72
N LYS A 144 -2.29 13.58 5.34
CA LYS A 144 -3.21 14.72 5.26
C LYS A 144 -4.30 14.34 4.29
N GLY A 145 -5.54 14.24 4.77
CA GLY A 145 -6.68 14.06 3.89
C GLY A 145 -6.62 15.15 2.83
N SER A 146 -6.60 14.76 1.55
CA SER A 146 -7.00 15.68 0.50
C SER A 146 -8.43 16.04 0.85
N ALA A 147 -8.62 17.23 1.43
CA ALA A 147 -9.93 17.80 1.63
C ALA A 147 -10.64 17.74 0.27
N ALA A 148 -11.74 16.99 0.23
CA ALA A 148 -12.67 17.03 -0.88
C ALA A 148 -13.33 18.41 -0.96
#